data_AF-A0A5C6F7D9-F1
#
_entry.id   AF-A0A5C6F7D9-F1
#
_cell.length_a   1.000
_cell.length_b   1.000
_cell.length_c   1.000
_cell.angle_alpha   90.00
_cell.angle_beta   90.00
_cell.angle_gamma   90.00
#
_symmetry.space_group_name_H-M   'P 1'
#
loop_
_entity.id
_entity.type
_entity.pdbx_description
1 polymer ?
#
loop_
_entity_poly.entity_id
_entity_poly.type
_entity_poly.pdbx_seq_one_letter_code
_entity_poly.pdbx_strand_id
1 'polypeptide(L)'
;MAWLQNDPSGNFHISFRFAGRKYKRSLKTKNETEAQTRLHRLEENIRLVESGRLELPDNADAPIFLLSDGKLESKRSATERVQLSGLFQRYFDGIPDDALEDTTVDGMKTHQTHLERHIGARFPIDSLTRETLQTYVQKRAKAPGIRGRKLSPATIRKELVTLRSVWNWALAESIVATPYPLKGVRFPKTDEKPHFQTMQEIADQIERGNLDEAASLDLWDCLFLTREQIEELLDYVEQTANHPFIYPMFVAAAHTGVRRSELMRSQFVDFNATHMVVREKKRVRGQRSTRRVPMSDRLTKAIKQWRTVHPGGLHTFCIPDIARSKKSRESLLPITRNEANDHFQRTLAGSKWEVIRGWHCLRHSFCSNCASQGVDQRIIDAWVGHTTEAMRKRYRHLFPTKEQEVIKSVFG
;
A
#
# COMPACT_ATOMS: atom_id res chain seq x y z
N MET A 1 46.80 16.58 19.07
CA MET A 1 47.87 16.70 18.04
C MET A 1 47.25 16.79 16.66
N ALA A 2 47.57 17.85 15.92
CA ALA A 2 47.17 18.10 14.54
C ALA A 2 48.42 18.19 13.64
N TRP A 3 48.31 17.86 12.35
CA TRP A 3 49.41 17.95 11.37
C TRP A 3 48.87 18.07 9.94
N LEU A 4 49.69 18.56 9.02
CA LEU A 4 49.37 18.65 7.59
C LEU A 4 49.84 17.40 6.84
N GLN A 5 49.09 17.03 5.80
CA GLN A 5 49.44 15.99 4.83
C GLN A 5 49.24 16.54 3.43
N ASN A 6 50.18 16.27 2.54
CA ASN A 6 50.02 16.62 1.13
C ASN A 6 49.26 15.52 0.38
N ASP A 7 48.42 15.92 -0.56
CA ASP A 7 47.64 15.01 -1.41
C ASP A 7 48.27 14.94 -2.81
N PRO A 8 48.12 13.84 -3.57
CA PRO A 8 48.63 13.76 -4.94
C PRO A 8 48.06 14.84 -5.88
N SER A 9 46.91 15.43 -5.54
CA SER A 9 46.31 16.57 -6.27
C SER A 9 46.98 17.93 -6.00
N GLY A 10 47.96 17.97 -5.09
CA GLY A 10 48.68 19.18 -4.65
C GLY A 10 47.95 20.00 -3.58
N ASN A 11 46.80 19.54 -3.08
CA ASN A 11 46.05 20.20 -2.01
C ASN A 11 46.46 19.71 -0.62
N PHE A 12 46.60 20.64 0.33
CA PHE A 12 46.85 20.28 1.72
C PHE A 12 45.62 19.68 2.40
N HIS A 13 45.85 18.65 3.21
CA HIS A 13 44.89 18.08 4.14
C HIS A 13 45.36 18.31 5.57
N ILE A 14 44.43 18.59 6.47
CA ILE A 14 44.67 18.65 7.90
C ILE A 14 44.17 17.38 8.56
N SER A 15 45.01 16.77 9.39
CA SER A 15 44.71 15.57 10.17
C SER A 15 44.91 15.86 11.65
N PHE A 16 43.97 15.45 12.49
CA PHE A 16 44.09 15.67 13.94
C PHE A 16 43.35 14.62 14.74
N ARG A 17 43.67 14.51 16.02
CA ARG A 17 42.95 13.69 16.99
C ARG A 17 42.24 14.56 18.02
N PHE A 18 40.97 14.27 18.26
CA PHE A 18 40.14 14.93 19.25
C PHE A 18 39.19 13.90 19.89
N ALA A 19 39.08 13.89 21.23
CA ALA A 19 38.27 12.93 21.99
C ALA A 19 38.50 11.45 21.59
N GLY A 20 39.78 11.06 21.40
CA GLY A 20 40.16 9.69 21.04
C GLY A 20 39.90 9.27 19.58
N ARG A 21 39.29 10.14 18.75
CA ARG A 21 39.01 9.86 17.33
C ARG A 21 39.95 10.64 16.41
N LYS A 22 40.33 10.03 15.28
CA LYS A 22 41.16 10.66 14.23
C LYS A 22 40.27 11.22 13.12
N TYR A 23 40.52 12.47 12.74
CA TYR A 23 39.81 13.17 11.67
C TYR A 23 40.80 13.61 10.58
N LYS A 24 40.34 13.66 9.33
CA LYS A 24 41.08 14.16 8.17
C LYS A 24 40.15 15.02 7.30
N ARG A 25 40.58 16.23 6.95
CA ARG A 25 39.82 17.17 6.10
C ARG A 25 40.74 17.82 5.07
N SER A 26 40.24 18.03 3.85
CA SER A 26 40.95 18.80 2.83
C SER A 26 40.82 20.30 3.13
N LEU A 27 41.91 21.04 3.02
CA LEU A 27 41.90 22.51 3.12
C LEU A 27 41.57 23.19 1.80
N LYS A 28 41.53 22.43 0.69
CA LYS A 28 41.30 22.92 -0.69
C LYS A 28 42.22 24.08 -1.10
N THR A 29 43.42 24.13 -0.53
CA THR A 29 44.45 25.12 -0.87
C THR A 29 45.75 24.39 -1.19
N LYS A 30 46.50 24.93 -2.15
CA LYS A 30 47.86 24.53 -2.50
C LYS A 30 48.91 25.45 -1.86
N ASN A 31 48.46 26.50 -1.15
CA ASN A 31 49.34 27.45 -0.48
C ASN A 31 49.73 26.91 0.90
N GLU A 32 51.03 26.67 1.09
CA GLU A 32 51.57 26.10 2.33
C GLU A 32 51.42 27.05 3.53
N THR A 33 51.66 28.35 3.35
CA THR A 33 51.51 29.36 4.41
C THR A 33 50.06 29.47 4.89
N GLU A 34 49.12 29.40 3.96
CA GLU A 34 47.69 29.37 4.29
C GLU A 34 47.33 28.08 5.04
N ALA A 35 47.86 26.93 4.61
CA ALA A 35 47.64 25.65 5.26
C ALA A 35 48.19 25.61 6.70
N GLN A 36 49.40 26.15 6.91
CA GLN A 36 50.01 26.28 8.25
C GLN A 36 49.21 27.22 9.15
N THR A 37 48.71 28.34 8.61
CA THR A 37 47.85 29.26 9.37
C THR A 37 46.57 28.56 9.86
N ARG A 38 45.92 27.77 9.00
CA ARG A 38 44.72 26.99 9.38
C ARG A 38 45.04 25.87 10.38
N LEU A 39 46.23 25.28 10.31
CA LEU A 39 46.70 24.30 11.31
C LEU A 39 46.82 24.95 12.69
N HIS A 40 47.49 26.10 12.79
CA HIS A 40 47.67 26.78 14.07
C HIS A 40 46.34 27.19 14.71
N ARG A 41 45.38 27.70 13.93
CA ARG A 41 44.03 28.02 14.43
C ARG A 41 43.30 26.79 14.96
N LEU A 42 43.39 25.66 14.26
CA LEU A 42 42.80 24.40 14.73
C LEU A 42 43.41 23.97 16.08
N GLU A 43 44.73 24.05 16.23
CA GLU A 43 45.41 23.70 17.47
C GLU A 43 45.00 24.61 18.64
N GLU A 44 44.83 25.90 18.38
CA GLU A 44 44.32 26.86 19.36
C GLU A 44 42.88 26.54 19.77
N ASN A 45 41.99 26.27 18.81
CA ASN A 45 40.60 25.91 19.08
C ASN A 45 40.48 24.61 19.90
N ILE A 46 41.31 23.59 19.60
CA ILE A 46 41.35 22.35 20.40
C ILE A 46 41.72 22.67 21.85
N ARG A 47 42.75 23.50 22.07
CA ARG A 47 43.16 23.91 23.43
C ARG A 47 42.06 24.66 24.17
N LEU A 48 41.34 25.56 23.48
CA LEU A 48 40.25 26.33 24.07
C LEU A 48 39.07 25.43 24.49
N VAL A 49 38.76 24.39 23.71
CA VAL A 49 37.73 23.41 24.08
C VAL A 49 38.20 22.54 25.24
N GLU A 50 39.44 22.06 25.21
CA GLU A 50 40.02 21.25 26.30
C GLU A 50 40.13 22.03 27.62
N SER A 51 40.39 23.34 27.56
CA SER A 51 40.43 24.23 28.73
C SER A 51 39.06 24.73 29.18
N GLY A 52 37.97 24.33 28.52
CA GLY A 52 36.60 24.77 28.82
C GLY A 52 36.32 26.25 28.52
N ARG A 53 37.20 26.95 27.78
CA ARG A 53 37.00 28.35 27.37
C ARG A 53 36.16 28.48 26.10
N LEU A 54 36.05 27.41 25.32
CA LEU A 54 35.16 27.28 24.18
C LEU A 54 34.24 26.08 24.38
N GLU A 55 32.94 26.33 24.53
CA GLU A 55 31.95 25.26 24.71
C GLU A 55 31.59 24.63 23.36
N LEU A 56 31.69 23.31 23.27
CA LEU A 56 31.28 22.55 22.09
C LEU A 56 29.80 22.14 22.24
N PRO A 57 28.88 22.59 21.37
CA PRO A 57 27.46 22.23 21.46
C PRO A 57 27.21 20.73 21.25
N ASP A 58 26.23 20.16 21.97
CA ASP A 58 25.89 18.72 21.94
C ASP A 58 25.53 18.17 20.54
N ASN A 59 25.13 19.05 19.61
CA ASN A 59 24.73 18.72 18.25
C ASN A 59 25.73 19.16 17.17
N ALA A 60 26.90 19.68 17.55
CA ALA A 60 27.91 20.14 16.61
C ALA A 60 28.78 18.99 16.06
N ASP A 61 29.06 19.01 14.76
CA ASP A 61 30.13 18.21 14.17
C ASP A 61 31.48 18.81 14.64
N ALA A 62 32.10 18.16 15.63
CA ALA A 62 33.31 18.67 16.30
C ALA A 62 34.43 19.07 15.32
N PRO A 63 34.76 18.28 14.28
CA PRO A 63 35.69 18.70 13.25
C PRO A 63 35.34 19.98 12.50
N ILE A 64 34.06 20.19 12.19
CA ILE A 64 33.62 21.38 11.48
C ILE A 64 33.76 22.59 12.42
N PHE A 65 33.25 22.47 13.64
CA PHE A 65 33.29 23.53 14.65
C PHE A 65 34.73 23.99 14.99
N LEU A 66 35.67 23.05 15.12
CA LEU A 66 37.06 23.33 15.44
C LEU A 66 37.83 23.97 14.28
N LEU A 67 37.43 23.73 13.03
CA LEU A 67 38.05 24.32 11.84
C LEU A 67 37.48 25.70 11.48
N SER A 68 36.42 26.13 12.16
CA SER A 68 35.69 27.36 11.87
C SER A 68 35.68 28.35 13.04
N ASP A 69 36.70 28.31 13.91
CA ASP A 69 36.90 29.24 15.04
C ASP A 69 35.68 29.31 15.98
N GLY A 70 35.05 28.17 16.25
CA GLY A 70 33.88 28.08 17.13
C GLY A 70 32.59 28.64 16.52
N LYS A 71 32.63 29.15 15.30
CA LYS A 71 31.43 29.50 14.53
C LYS A 71 30.99 28.25 13.81
N LEU A 72 29.81 27.72 14.10
CA LEU A 72 29.22 26.72 13.20
C LEU A 72 29.15 27.36 11.80
N GLU A 73 29.98 26.91 10.84
CA GLU A 73 29.81 27.24 9.42
C GLU A 73 28.53 26.55 8.94
N SER A 74 27.44 27.16 9.33
CA SER A 74 26.09 26.89 8.90
C SER A 74 25.23 28.08 9.37
N LYS A 75 25.63 29.28 8.96
CA LYS A 75 24.66 30.06 8.16
C LYS A 75 24.50 29.32 6.83
N ARG A 76 23.96 28.08 6.85
CA ARG A 76 23.00 27.70 5.82
C ARG A 76 22.07 28.89 5.83
N SER A 77 21.91 29.56 4.69
CA SER A 77 20.91 30.61 4.60
C SER A 77 19.62 30.06 5.23
N ALA A 78 18.77 30.94 5.73
CA ALA A 78 17.40 30.56 6.03
C ALA A 78 16.67 30.15 4.73
N THR A 79 17.23 29.26 3.90
CA THR A 79 16.51 28.42 2.97
C THR A 79 15.45 27.74 3.82
N GLU A 80 14.21 28.13 3.57
CA GLU A 80 13.03 27.58 4.23
C GLU A 80 13.21 26.08 4.40
N ARG A 81 13.40 25.62 5.65
CA ARG A 81 13.45 24.19 5.93
C ARG A 81 12.13 23.62 5.44
N VAL A 82 12.20 22.69 4.49
CA VAL A 82 11.00 22.10 3.91
C VAL A 82 10.22 21.43 5.03
N GLN A 83 9.00 21.92 5.24
CA GLN A 83 8.08 21.37 6.22
C GLN A 83 7.45 20.09 5.69
N LEU A 84 6.97 19.20 6.58
CA LEU A 84 6.32 17.96 6.19
C LEU A 84 5.17 18.18 5.20
N SER A 85 4.29 19.16 5.45
CA SER A 85 3.21 19.50 4.51
C SER A 85 3.73 20.03 3.19
N GLY A 86 4.75 20.91 3.23
CA GLY A 86 5.41 21.43 2.04
C GLY A 86 6.07 20.34 1.19
N LEU A 87 6.60 19.29 1.82
CA LEU A 87 7.16 18.14 1.11
C LEU A 87 6.09 17.38 0.33
N PHE A 88 4.95 17.10 0.97
CA PHE A 88 3.82 16.43 0.30
C PHE A 88 3.26 17.29 -0.83
N GLN A 89 3.12 18.60 -0.61
CA GLN A 89 2.67 19.53 -1.64
C GLN A 89 3.57 19.46 -2.89
N ARG A 90 4.89 19.65 -2.71
CA ARG A 90 5.86 19.56 -3.82
C ARG A 90 5.84 18.18 -4.49
N TYR A 91 5.64 17.11 -3.73
CA TYR A 91 5.53 15.76 -4.29
C TYR A 91 4.31 15.63 -5.18
N PHE A 92 3.12 16.05 -4.73
CA PHE A 92 1.91 15.97 -5.55
C PHE A 92 1.97 16.90 -6.77
N ASP A 93 2.56 18.09 -6.64
CA ASP A 93 2.73 19.03 -7.75
C ASP A 93 3.76 18.53 -8.78
N GLY A 94 4.74 17.72 -8.35
CA GLY A 94 5.80 17.17 -9.20
C GLY A 94 5.47 15.83 -9.86
N ILE A 95 4.36 15.18 -9.51
CA ILE A 95 3.94 13.93 -10.14
C ILE A 95 3.19 14.24 -11.44
N PRO A 96 3.60 13.69 -12.59
CA PRO A 96 2.85 13.83 -13.84
C PRO A 96 1.43 13.27 -13.74
N ASP A 97 0.51 13.85 -14.50
CA ASP A 97 -0.84 13.32 -14.65
C ASP A 97 -0.81 11.84 -15.07
N ASP A 98 -1.75 11.04 -14.54
CA ASP A 98 -1.88 9.59 -14.76
C ASP A 98 -0.69 8.72 -14.29
N ALA A 99 0.34 9.29 -13.63
CA ALA A 99 1.43 8.51 -13.06
C ALA A 99 1.00 7.68 -11.83
N LEU A 100 -0.05 8.12 -11.14
CA LEU A 100 -0.69 7.42 -10.02
C LEU A 100 -2.20 7.37 -10.23
N GLU A 101 -2.82 6.23 -9.89
CA GLU A 101 -4.28 6.13 -9.85
C GLU A 101 -4.88 7.06 -8.79
N ASP A 102 -6.04 7.66 -9.07
CA ASP A 102 -6.78 8.53 -8.13
C ASP A 102 -6.94 7.89 -6.75
N THR A 103 -7.34 6.61 -6.71
CA THR A 103 -7.48 5.87 -5.44
C THR A 103 -6.18 5.73 -4.65
N THR A 104 -5.03 5.75 -5.32
CA THR A 104 -3.71 5.77 -4.68
C THR A 104 -3.45 7.16 -4.14
N VAL A 105 -3.72 8.21 -4.92
CA VAL A 105 -3.59 9.61 -4.48
C VAL A 105 -4.47 9.90 -3.26
N ASP A 106 -5.74 9.50 -3.28
CA ASP A 106 -6.68 9.63 -2.16
C ASP A 106 -6.16 8.92 -0.90
N GLY A 107 -5.60 7.72 -1.08
CA GLY A 107 -4.94 6.98 -0.02
C GLY A 107 -3.76 7.75 0.55
N MET A 108 -2.88 8.26 -0.31
CA MET A 108 -1.71 9.04 0.10
C MET A 108 -2.10 10.34 0.81
N LYS A 109 -3.14 11.07 0.34
CA LYS A 109 -3.68 12.26 1.00
C LYS A 109 -4.24 11.93 2.40
N THR A 110 -4.93 10.80 2.53
CA THR A 110 -5.37 10.32 3.85
C THR A 110 -4.18 10.06 4.77
N HIS A 111 -3.11 9.47 4.24
CA HIS A 111 -1.90 9.19 5.00
C HIS A 111 -1.14 10.49 5.37
N GLN A 112 -1.07 11.46 4.46
CA GLN A 112 -0.56 12.81 4.72
C GLN A 112 -1.31 13.43 5.91
N THR A 113 -2.64 13.47 5.90
CA THR A 113 -3.44 14.03 6.99
C THR A 113 -3.11 13.38 8.34
N HIS A 114 -2.92 12.06 8.39
CA HIS A 114 -2.52 11.37 9.62
C HIS A 114 -1.10 11.70 10.06
N LEU A 115 -0.15 11.72 9.12
CA LEU A 115 1.25 12.07 9.38
C LEU A 115 1.36 13.51 9.90
N GLU A 116 0.72 14.47 9.25
CA GLU A 116 0.68 15.86 9.66
C GLU A 116 0.01 16.06 11.01
N ARG A 117 -1.07 15.32 11.30
CA ARG A 117 -1.76 15.38 12.60
C ARG A 117 -0.88 14.92 13.76
N HIS A 118 -0.06 13.89 13.57
CA HIS A 118 0.68 13.24 14.67
C HIS A 118 2.16 13.62 14.75
N ILE A 119 2.80 13.97 13.63
CA ILE A 119 4.18 14.45 13.55
C ILE A 119 4.21 15.99 13.55
N GLY A 120 3.21 16.63 12.93
CA GLY A 120 3.08 18.07 12.78
C GLY A 120 3.28 18.50 11.33
N ALA A 121 2.32 19.26 10.77
CA ALA A 121 2.40 19.77 9.39
C ALA A 121 3.66 20.63 9.16
N ARG A 122 4.01 21.46 10.14
CA ARG A 122 5.19 22.34 10.10
C ARG A 122 6.50 21.67 10.52
N PHE A 123 6.49 20.35 10.75
CA PHE A 123 7.67 19.62 11.19
C PHE A 123 8.78 19.73 10.13
N PRO A 124 10.01 20.14 10.49
CA PRO A 124 11.11 20.27 9.55
C PRO A 124 11.61 18.89 9.11
N ILE A 125 11.52 18.58 7.82
CA ILE A 125 11.70 17.22 7.32
C ILE A 125 13.13 16.69 7.50
N ASP A 126 14.12 17.58 7.48
CA ASP A 126 15.54 17.27 7.70
C ASP A 126 15.83 16.73 9.11
N SER A 127 14.91 16.98 10.04
CA SER A 127 14.99 16.57 11.44
C SER A 127 14.24 15.25 11.70
N LEU A 128 13.70 14.60 10.67
CA LEU A 128 13.01 13.33 10.82
C LEU A 128 14.00 12.23 11.21
N THR A 129 13.74 11.57 12.34
CA THR A 129 14.57 10.47 12.84
C THR A 129 13.78 9.16 12.96
N ARG A 130 14.50 8.06 13.18
CA ARG A 130 13.90 6.77 13.55
C ARG A 130 13.00 6.91 14.79
N GLU A 131 13.41 7.72 15.76
CA GLU A 131 12.66 7.91 17.01
C GLU A 131 11.34 8.64 16.79
N THR A 132 11.32 9.63 15.88
CA THR A 132 10.08 10.28 15.43
C THR A 132 9.10 9.26 14.86
N LEU A 133 9.58 8.36 13.99
CA LEU A 133 8.76 7.30 13.40
C LEU A 133 8.31 6.26 14.45
N GLN A 134 9.17 5.91 15.41
CA GLN A 134 8.82 4.99 16.48
C GLN A 134 7.72 5.57 17.38
N THR A 135 7.82 6.85 17.72
CA THR A 135 6.80 7.60 18.46
C THR A 135 5.48 7.66 17.69
N TYR A 136 5.54 7.89 16.36
CA TYR A 136 4.36 7.84 15.50
C TYR A 136 3.67 6.48 15.56
N VAL A 137 4.42 5.37 15.41
CA VAL A 137 3.87 4.01 15.49
C VAL A 137 3.22 3.76 16.86
N GLN A 138 3.88 4.14 17.96
CA GLN A 138 3.35 3.95 19.32
C GLN A 138 2.04 4.72 19.55
N LYS A 139 1.94 5.95 19.04
CA LYS A 139 0.70 6.75 19.11
C LYS A 139 -0.40 6.13 18.26
N ARG A 140 -0.10 5.80 16.99
CA ARG A 140 -1.09 5.24 16.06
C ARG A 140 -1.59 3.86 16.48
N ALA A 141 -0.75 3.02 17.09
CA ALA A 141 -1.15 1.70 17.57
C ALA A 141 -2.19 1.74 18.70
N LYS A 142 -2.37 2.89 19.36
CA LYS A 142 -3.41 3.12 20.38
C LYS A 142 -4.70 3.70 19.80
N ALA A 143 -4.70 4.13 18.54
CA ALA A 143 -5.88 4.70 17.90
C ALA A 143 -6.98 3.65 17.70
N PRO A 144 -8.25 4.06 17.70
CA PRO A 144 -9.36 3.16 17.38
C PRO A 144 -9.22 2.65 15.93
N GLY A 145 -9.48 1.37 15.77
CA GLY A 145 -9.53 0.65 14.51
C GLY A 145 -10.98 0.25 14.16
N ILE A 146 -11.10 -0.84 13.43
CA ILE A 146 -12.39 -1.39 12.98
C ILE A 146 -12.88 -2.43 14.01
N ARG A 147 -14.20 -2.62 14.13
CA ARG A 147 -14.83 -3.61 15.04
C ARG A 147 -14.41 -3.44 16.51
N GLY A 148 -14.33 -2.19 16.99
CA GLY A 148 -13.97 -1.88 18.39
C GLY A 148 -12.51 -2.17 18.78
N ARG A 149 -11.67 -2.66 17.84
CA ARG A 149 -10.27 -2.99 18.12
C ARG A 149 -9.35 -1.79 17.93
N LYS A 150 -8.08 -1.95 18.30
CA LYS A 150 -7.02 -0.98 17.99
C LYS A 150 -6.70 -0.99 16.50
N LEU A 151 -6.12 0.10 16.01
CA LEU A 151 -5.71 0.25 14.62
C LEU A 151 -4.72 -0.84 14.21
N SER A 152 -4.97 -1.47 13.06
CA SER A 152 -4.10 -2.52 12.53
C SER A 152 -2.68 -2.01 12.24
N PRO A 153 -1.63 -2.75 12.66
CA PRO A 153 -0.24 -2.42 12.30
C PRO A 153 0.00 -2.35 10.79
N ALA A 154 -0.78 -3.07 9.98
CA ALA A 154 -0.71 -3.00 8.52
C ALA A 154 -1.10 -1.60 7.99
N THR A 155 -2.06 -0.93 8.61
CA THR A 155 -2.46 0.44 8.27
C THR A 155 -1.34 1.42 8.59
N ILE A 156 -0.76 1.33 9.79
CA ILE A 156 0.37 2.18 10.20
C ILE A 156 1.56 2.00 9.26
N ARG A 157 1.84 0.74 8.87
CA ARG A 157 2.91 0.44 7.91
C ARG A 157 2.65 1.09 6.55
N LYS A 158 1.39 1.09 6.06
CA LYS A 158 1.03 1.75 4.80
C LYS A 158 1.24 3.27 4.87
N GLU A 159 0.88 3.91 5.98
CA GLU A 159 1.13 5.33 6.23
C GLU A 159 2.63 5.65 6.11
N LEU A 160 3.48 4.87 6.80
CA LEU A 160 4.94 5.07 6.75
C LEU A 160 5.58 4.68 5.41
N VAL A 161 4.99 3.75 4.67
CA VAL A 161 5.42 3.41 3.30
C VAL A 161 5.05 4.51 2.31
N THR A 162 3.94 5.23 2.52
CA THR A 162 3.62 6.42 1.75
C THR A 162 4.65 7.50 1.98
N LEU A 163 4.98 7.80 3.24
CA LEU A 163 6.05 8.77 3.54
C LEU A 163 7.39 8.34 2.95
N ARG A 164 7.72 7.04 2.97
CA ARG A 164 8.93 6.52 2.30
C ARG A 164 8.92 6.81 0.79
N SER A 165 7.78 6.69 0.13
CA SER A 165 7.67 6.92 -1.31
C SER A 165 7.94 8.39 -1.63
N VAL A 166 7.32 9.29 -0.87
CA VAL A 166 7.57 10.74 -0.93
C VAL A 166 9.03 11.07 -0.60
N TRP A 167 9.60 10.44 0.42
CA TRP A 167 10.99 10.64 0.84
C TRP A 167 11.98 10.20 -0.24
N ASN A 168 11.75 9.07 -0.90
CA ASN A 168 12.63 8.59 -1.96
C ASN A 168 12.62 9.53 -3.17
N TRP A 169 11.45 10.08 -3.52
CA TRP A 169 11.36 11.15 -4.51
C TRP A 169 12.13 12.38 -4.05
N ALA A 170 11.92 12.84 -2.81
CA ALA A 170 12.61 14.00 -2.26
C ALA A 170 14.14 13.83 -2.20
N LEU A 171 14.62 12.60 -2.00
CA LEU A 171 16.04 12.26 -2.04
C LEU A 171 16.60 12.36 -3.46
N ALA A 172 15.85 11.91 -4.47
CA ALA A 172 16.22 12.06 -5.87
C ALA A 172 16.27 13.54 -6.30
N GLU A 173 15.33 14.35 -5.79
CA GLU A 173 15.28 15.80 -5.99
C GLU A 173 16.26 16.60 -5.10
N SER A 174 17.11 15.92 -4.32
CA SER A 174 18.06 16.56 -3.39
C SER A 174 17.41 17.49 -2.34
N ILE A 175 16.11 17.33 -2.06
CA ILE A 175 15.39 18.05 -1.00
C ILE A 175 15.80 17.53 0.38
N VAL A 176 16.07 16.21 0.48
CA VAL A 176 16.62 15.56 1.67
C VAL A 176 17.98 14.95 1.35
N ALA A 177 18.89 14.95 2.32
CA ALA A 177 20.26 14.48 2.13
C ALA A 177 20.49 13.03 2.55
N THR A 178 19.55 12.42 3.29
CA THR A 178 19.75 11.10 3.91
C THR A 178 18.64 10.13 3.52
N PRO A 179 18.90 8.81 3.54
CA PRO A 179 17.87 7.80 3.32
C PRO A 179 16.78 7.83 4.41
N TYR A 180 15.57 7.39 4.04
CA TYR A 180 14.42 7.37 4.94
C TYR A 180 14.68 6.51 6.21
N PRO A 181 14.53 7.07 7.43
CA PRO A 181 14.98 6.42 8.67
C PRO A 181 14.01 5.34 9.21
N LEU A 182 13.44 4.51 8.35
CA LEU A 182 12.51 3.44 8.75
C LEU A 182 13.21 2.21 9.37
N LYS A 183 14.49 2.02 9.09
CA LYS A 183 15.24 0.86 9.56
C LYS A 183 15.25 0.83 11.10
N GLY A 184 14.83 -0.29 11.67
CA GLY A 184 14.77 -0.50 13.13
C GLY A 184 13.49 0.00 13.81
N VAL A 185 12.55 0.61 13.09
CA VAL A 185 11.22 0.94 13.63
C VAL A 185 10.43 -0.35 13.87
N ARG A 186 9.94 -0.53 15.09
CA ARG A 186 9.18 -1.72 15.53
C ARG A 186 7.69 -1.45 15.48
N PHE A 187 6.95 -2.41 14.93
CA PHE A 187 5.49 -2.41 14.84
C PHE A 187 4.92 -3.48 15.79
N PRO A 188 3.68 -3.30 16.28
CA PRO A 188 2.98 -4.40 16.95
C PRO A 188 2.85 -5.61 16.02
N LYS A 189 2.71 -6.79 16.61
CA LYS A 189 2.47 -8.03 15.86
C LYS A 189 1.13 -7.96 15.13
N THR A 190 1.07 -8.62 13.98
CA THR A 190 -0.17 -8.86 13.25
C THR A 190 -0.46 -10.35 13.31
N ASP A 191 -1.72 -10.68 13.56
CA ASP A 191 -2.16 -12.07 13.46
C ASP A 191 -2.30 -12.48 12.01
N GLU A 192 -1.97 -13.74 11.73
CA GLU A 192 -2.23 -14.33 10.43
C GLU A 192 -3.73 -14.47 10.24
N LYS A 193 -4.20 -14.18 9.02
CA LYS A 193 -5.60 -14.38 8.70
C LYS A 193 -5.90 -15.88 8.58
N PRO A 194 -7.07 -16.33 9.03
CA PRO A 194 -7.52 -17.70 8.75
C PRO A 194 -7.45 -18.04 7.27
N HIS A 195 -7.33 -19.34 7.00
CA HIS A 195 -7.49 -19.89 5.67
C HIS A 195 -8.90 -19.60 5.12
N PHE A 196 -9.05 -19.64 3.80
CA PHE A 196 -10.38 -19.55 3.19
C PHE A 196 -11.20 -20.79 3.55
N GLN A 197 -12.42 -20.57 4.00
CA GLN A 197 -13.30 -21.58 4.56
C GLN A 197 -14.73 -21.45 4.00
N THR A 198 -15.45 -22.57 3.99
CA THR A 198 -16.85 -22.66 3.58
C THR A 198 -17.78 -22.01 4.60
N MET A 199 -19.02 -21.73 4.20
CA MET A 199 -20.04 -21.21 5.12
C MET A 199 -20.26 -22.12 6.33
N GLN A 200 -20.26 -23.45 6.11
CA GLN A 200 -20.49 -24.43 7.17
C GLN A 200 -19.34 -24.43 8.19
N GLU A 201 -18.09 -24.49 7.72
CA GLU A 201 -16.92 -24.48 8.61
C GLU A 201 -16.87 -23.22 9.48
N ILE A 202 -17.26 -22.07 8.94
CA ILE A 202 -17.33 -20.81 9.68
C ILE A 202 -18.46 -20.86 10.70
N ALA A 203 -19.66 -21.32 10.33
CA ALA A 203 -20.79 -21.46 11.24
C ALA A 203 -20.44 -22.39 12.42
N ASP A 204 -19.86 -23.56 12.14
CA ASP A 204 -19.45 -24.52 13.17
C ASP A 204 -18.38 -23.93 14.11
N GLN A 205 -17.47 -23.09 13.61
CA GLN A 205 -16.46 -22.42 14.45
C GLN A 205 -17.07 -21.37 15.37
N ILE A 206 -18.04 -20.60 14.87
CA ILE A 206 -18.73 -19.59 15.67
C ILE A 206 -19.54 -20.27 16.77
N GLU A 207 -20.26 -21.34 16.45
CA GLU A 207 -21.06 -22.11 17.41
C GLU A 207 -20.19 -22.76 18.49
N ARG A 208 -19.10 -23.46 18.11
CA ARG A 208 -18.21 -24.13 19.06
C ARG A 208 -17.33 -23.17 19.87
N GLY A 209 -16.94 -22.05 19.28
CA GLY A 209 -15.88 -21.18 19.80
C GLY A 209 -16.34 -20.09 20.78
N ASN A 210 -17.66 -19.90 20.96
CA ASN A 210 -18.24 -18.77 21.71
C ASN A 210 -17.54 -17.43 21.35
N LEU A 211 -17.35 -17.21 20.04
CA LEU A 211 -16.57 -16.09 19.52
C LEU A 211 -17.33 -14.78 19.69
N ASP A 212 -16.59 -13.70 19.96
CA ASP A 212 -17.16 -12.36 19.89
C ASP A 212 -17.54 -11.98 18.44
N GLU A 213 -18.36 -10.94 18.29
CA GLU A 213 -18.83 -10.47 16.98
C GLU A 213 -17.65 -10.10 16.07
N ALA A 214 -16.60 -9.49 16.62
CA ALA A 214 -15.45 -9.06 15.84
C ALA A 214 -14.67 -10.24 15.26
N ALA A 215 -14.45 -11.30 16.04
CA ALA A 215 -13.80 -12.53 15.63
C ALA A 215 -14.65 -13.30 14.61
N SER A 216 -15.96 -13.37 14.84
CA SER A 216 -16.91 -13.95 13.89
C SER A 216 -16.83 -13.25 12.52
N LEU A 217 -16.78 -11.92 12.51
CA LEU A 217 -16.64 -11.14 11.27
C LEU A 217 -15.27 -11.33 10.57
N ASP A 218 -14.19 -11.66 11.29
CA ASP A 218 -12.90 -11.99 10.68
C ASP A 218 -12.94 -13.33 9.95
N LEU A 219 -13.69 -14.31 10.48
CA LEU A 219 -13.94 -15.57 9.80
C LEU A 219 -14.73 -15.35 8.52
N TRP A 220 -15.79 -14.54 8.55
CA TRP A 220 -16.57 -14.17 7.37
C TRP A 220 -15.75 -13.39 6.31
N ASP A 221 -14.70 -12.66 6.71
CA ASP A 221 -13.76 -12.04 5.75
C ASP A 221 -12.93 -13.09 4.97
N CYS A 222 -12.90 -14.33 5.44
CA CYS A 222 -12.25 -15.48 4.81
C CYS A 222 -13.26 -16.51 4.28
N LEU A 223 -14.51 -16.10 4.07
CA LEU A 223 -15.51 -16.91 3.38
C LEU A 223 -15.12 -17.13 1.91
N PHE A 224 -15.34 -18.36 1.44
CA PHE A 224 -15.56 -18.65 0.03
C PHE A 224 -16.83 -19.50 -0.13
N LEU A 225 -17.52 -19.33 -1.26
CA LEU A 225 -18.71 -20.12 -1.61
C LEU A 225 -18.30 -21.33 -2.44
N THR A 226 -18.92 -22.48 -2.19
CA THR A 226 -18.78 -23.65 -3.07
C THR A 226 -19.39 -23.39 -4.44
N ARG A 227 -19.16 -24.27 -5.41
CA ARG A 227 -19.77 -24.18 -6.74
C ARG A 227 -21.30 -24.15 -6.65
N GLU A 228 -21.87 -25.03 -5.85
CA GLU A 228 -23.33 -25.15 -5.66
C GLU A 228 -23.89 -23.86 -5.06
N GLN A 229 -23.23 -23.32 -4.04
CA GLN A 229 -23.60 -22.05 -3.43
C GLN A 229 -23.46 -20.86 -4.39
N ILE A 230 -22.47 -20.86 -5.30
CA ILE A 230 -22.37 -19.86 -6.36
C ILE A 230 -23.60 -19.93 -7.27
N GLU A 231 -23.98 -21.11 -7.75
CA GLU A 231 -25.14 -21.25 -8.64
C GLU A 231 -26.43 -20.80 -7.93
N GLU A 232 -26.66 -21.22 -6.68
CA GLU A 232 -27.81 -20.77 -5.89
C GLU A 232 -27.82 -19.25 -5.66
N LEU A 233 -26.66 -18.65 -5.39
CA LEU A 233 -26.53 -17.19 -5.25
C LEU A 233 -26.89 -16.49 -6.55
N LEU A 234 -26.39 -16.98 -7.69
CA LEU A 234 -26.65 -16.38 -8.99
C LEU A 234 -28.13 -16.49 -9.37
N ASP A 235 -28.77 -17.63 -9.08
CA ASP A 235 -30.22 -17.81 -9.29
C ASP A 235 -31.03 -16.84 -8.42
N TYR A 236 -30.65 -16.69 -7.15
CA TYR A 236 -31.26 -15.71 -6.25
C TYR A 236 -31.10 -14.28 -6.78
N VAL A 237 -29.90 -13.89 -7.21
CA VAL A 237 -29.64 -12.55 -7.76
C VAL A 237 -30.43 -12.31 -9.04
N GLU A 238 -30.56 -13.31 -9.92
CA GLU A 238 -31.37 -13.20 -11.15
C GLU A 238 -32.83 -12.84 -10.84
N GLN A 239 -33.39 -13.40 -9.75
CA GLN A 239 -34.79 -13.21 -9.35
C GLN A 239 -35.03 -11.92 -8.56
N THR A 240 -34.01 -11.41 -7.85
CA THR A 240 -34.19 -10.35 -6.84
C THR A 240 -33.52 -9.03 -7.19
N ALA A 241 -32.64 -9.01 -8.20
CA ALA A 241 -31.90 -7.82 -8.58
C ALA A 241 -32.83 -6.67 -9.03
N ASN A 242 -32.74 -5.54 -8.32
CA ASN A 242 -33.52 -4.34 -8.64
C ASN A 242 -33.09 -3.63 -9.95
N HIS A 243 -31.93 -3.97 -10.50
CA HIS A 243 -31.45 -3.39 -11.75
C HIS A 243 -30.86 -4.47 -12.67
N PRO A 244 -31.11 -4.40 -13.99
CA PRO A 244 -30.75 -5.50 -14.89
C PRO A 244 -29.23 -5.72 -15.05
N PHE A 245 -28.39 -4.72 -14.75
CA PHE A 245 -26.93 -4.87 -14.81
C PHE A 245 -26.37 -5.72 -13.66
N ILE A 246 -27.11 -5.90 -12.57
CA ILE A 246 -26.60 -6.53 -11.34
C ILE A 246 -26.32 -8.01 -11.60
N TYR A 247 -27.29 -8.75 -12.12
CA TYR A 247 -27.14 -10.17 -12.42
C TYR A 247 -25.92 -10.49 -13.31
N PRO A 248 -25.77 -9.92 -14.53
CA PRO A 248 -24.62 -10.20 -15.38
C PRO A 248 -23.30 -9.77 -14.73
N MET A 249 -23.31 -8.74 -13.86
CA MET A 249 -22.11 -8.33 -13.11
C MET A 249 -21.73 -9.35 -12.02
N PHE A 250 -22.72 -9.93 -11.33
CA PHE A 250 -22.50 -11.02 -10.37
C PHE A 250 -21.97 -12.27 -11.06
N VAL A 251 -22.58 -12.69 -12.18
CA VAL A 251 -22.11 -13.83 -12.98
C VAL A 251 -20.66 -13.59 -13.44
N ALA A 252 -20.36 -12.41 -13.97
CA ALA A 252 -19.00 -12.05 -14.40
C ALA A 252 -18.00 -12.14 -13.23
N ALA A 253 -18.33 -11.58 -12.07
CA ALA A 253 -17.45 -11.64 -10.90
C ALA A 253 -17.20 -13.08 -10.42
N ALA A 254 -18.26 -13.88 -10.31
CA ALA A 254 -18.20 -15.25 -9.79
C ALA A 254 -17.50 -16.23 -10.75
N HIS A 255 -17.73 -16.10 -12.06
CA HIS A 255 -17.25 -17.07 -13.05
C HIS A 255 -15.88 -16.72 -13.66
N THR A 256 -15.31 -15.55 -13.35
CA THR A 256 -14.00 -15.13 -13.88
C THR A 256 -13.00 -14.66 -12.83
N GLY A 257 -13.45 -14.44 -11.58
CA GLY A 257 -12.60 -13.94 -10.50
C GLY A 257 -12.03 -12.53 -10.73
N VAL A 258 -12.59 -11.77 -11.67
CA VAL A 258 -12.19 -10.38 -11.94
C VAL A 258 -12.54 -9.47 -10.78
N ARG A 259 -11.71 -8.43 -10.56
CA ARG A 259 -11.92 -7.48 -9.47
C ARG A 259 -13.09 -6.55 -9.81
N ARG A 260 -13.83 -6.10 -8.80
CA ARG A 260 -14.89 -5.09 -8.97
C ARG A 260 -14.48 -3.90 -9.83
N SER A 261 -13.28 -3.35 -9.58
CA SER A 261 -12.79 -2.20 -10.35
C SER A 261 -12.45 -2.53 -11.81
N GLU A 262 -12.16 -3.79 -12.13
CA GLU A 262 -11.96 -4.26 -13.50
C GLU A 262 -13.32 -4.39 -14.22
N LEU A 263 -14.36 -4.92 -13.55
CA LEU A 263 -15.73 -4.93 -14.07
C LEU A 263 -16.24 -3.53 -14.36
N MET A 264 -16.08 -2.60 -13.42
CA MET A 264 -16.52 -1.20 -13.58
C MET A 264 -15.90 -0.50 -14.78
N ARG A 265 -14.69 -0.91 -15.21
CA ARG A 265 -13.99 -0.34 -16.37
C ARG A 265 -14.17 -1.15 -17.66
N SER A 266 -14.80 -2.32 -17.58
CA SER A 266 -15.00 -3.17 -18.74
C SER A 266 -15.93 -2.50 -19.76
N GLN A 267 -15.72 -2.84 -21.01
CA GLN A 267 -16.48 -2.36 -22.16
C GLN A 267 -17.03 -3.56 -22.94
N PHE A 268 -18.13 -3.42 -23.68
CA PHE A 268 -18.70 -4.57 -24.40
C PHE A 268 -17.75 -5.19 -25.42
N VAL A 269 -16.89 -4.37 -26.04
CA VAL A 269 -15.80 -4.81 -26.92
C VAL A 269 -14.83 -5.79 -26.24
N ASP A 270 -14.76 -5.77 -24.91
CA ASP A 270 -13.93 -6.69 -24.15
C ASP A 270 -14.52 -8.12 -24.11
N PHE A 271 -15.80 -8.30 -24.43
CA PHE A 271 -16.49 -9.59 -24.40
C PHE A 271 -16.63 -10.14 -25.81
N ASN A 272 -16.01 -11.30 -26.07
CA ASN A 272 -16.21 -12.05 -27.31
C ASN A 272 -17.01 -13.33 -27.06
N ALA A 273 -17.03 -14.29 -27.99
CA ALA A 273 -17.82 -15.51 -27.83
C ALA A 273 -17.29 -16.48 -26.75
N THR A 274 -15.99 -16.43 -26.43
CA THR A 274 -15.30 -17.44 -25.61
C THR A 274 -14.51 -16.85 -24.43
N HIS A 275 -14.13 -15.57 -24.49
CA HIS A 275 -13.26 -14.93 -23.51
C HIS A 275 -13.69 -13.49 -23.23
N MET A 276 -13.39 -13.03 -22.00
CA MET A 276 -13.40 -11.64 -21.58
C MET A 276 -11.96 -11.11 -21.56
N VAL A 277 -11.73 -9.93 -22.13
CA VAL A 277 -10.48 -9.17 -22.03
C VAL A 277 -10.55 -8.25 -20.81
N VAL A 278 -9.68 -8.47 -19.84
CA VAL A 278 -9.65 -7.69 -18.61
C VAL A 278 -8.60 -6.60 -18.72
N ARG A 279 -9.01 -5.34 -18.54
CA ARG A 279 -8.15 -4.15 -18.57
C ARG A 279 -7.51 -3.90 -17.20
N GLU A 280 -6.21 -4.14 -17.11
CA GLU A 280 -5.42 -4.11 -15.88
C GLU A 280 -4.63 -2.80 -15.77
N LYS A 281 -4.76 -2.14 -14.62
CA LYS A 281 -4.02 -0.90 -14.31
C LYS A 281 -2.85 -1.09 -13.33
N LYS A 282 -2.81 -2.23 -12.61
CA LYS A 282 -1.90 -2.43 -11.47
C LYS A 282 -0.96 -3.63 -11.59
N ARG A 283 -1.01 -4.37 -12.71
CA ARG A 283 -0.22 -5.60 -12.88
C ARG A 283 1.22 -5.30 -13.32
N VAL A 284 1.39 -4.45 -14.34
CA VAL A 284 2.70 -4.05 -14.86
C VAL A 284 2.99 -2.62 -14.40
N ARG A 285 4.17 -2.39 -13.82
CA ARG A 285 4.54 -1.05 -13.34
C ARG A 285 4.75 -0.12 -14.53
N GLY A 286 4.11 1.04 -14.50
CA GLY A 286 4.23 2.06 -15.55
C GLY A 286 3.52 1.72 -16.86
N GLN A 287 2.75 0.63 -16.93
CA GLN A 287 2.06 0.22 -18.14
C GLN A 287 0.65 -0.31 -17.86
N ARG A 288 -0.31 0.11 -18.68
CA ARG A 288 -1.62 -0.52 -18.75
C ARG A 288 -1.47 -1.86 -19.47
N SER A 289 -2.00 -2.91 -18.87
CA SER A 289 -1.88 -4.28 -19.39
C SER A 289 -3.27 -4.90 -19.57
N THR A 290 -3.32 -6.02 -20.28
CA THR A 290 -4.55 -6.80 -20.42
C THR A 290 -4.28 -8.28 -20.16
N ARG A 291 -5.33 -8.99 -19.74
CA ARG A 291 -5.34 -10.44 -19.66
C ARG A 291 -6.65 -10.99 -20.22
N ARG A 292 -6.65 -12.25 -20.62
CA ARG A 292 -7.85 -12.94 -21.13
C ARG A 292 -8.32 -13.96 -20.12
N VAL A 293 -9.63 -14.01 -19.89
CA VAL A 293 -10.25 -15.00 -19.01
C VAL A 293 -11.34 -15.73 -19.82
N PRO A 294 -11.33 -17.07 -19.87
CA PRO A 294 -12.41 -17.84 -20.49
C PRO A 294 -13.76 -17.51 -19.86
N MET A 295 -14.82 -17.55 -20.66
CA MET A 295 -16.18 -17.36 -20.19
C MET A 295 -16.91 -18.69 -20.13
N SER A 296 -17.71 -18.88 -19.09
CA SER A 296 -18.67 -19.98 -19.05
C SER A 296 -19.88 -19.69 -19.94
N ASP A 297 -20.67 -20.72 -20.21
CA ASP A 297 -21.94 -20.57 -20.95
C ASP A 297 -22.91 -19.63 -20.22
N ARG A 298 -23.02 -19.77 -18.89
CA ARG A 298 -23.84 -18.87 -18.05
C ARG A 298 -23.45 -17.40 -18.22
N LEU A 299 -22.16 -17.07 -18.19
CA LEU A 299 -21.68 -15.71 -18.41
C LEU A 299 -21.98 -15.23 -19.83
N THR A 300 -21.74 -16.08 -20.83
CA THR A 300 -22.02 -15.77 -22.23
C THR A 300 -23.50 -15.44 -22.44
N LYS A 301 -24.40 -16.24 -21.85
CA LYS A 301 -25.85 -16.02 -21.89
C LYS A 301 -26.24 -14.72 -21.18
N ALA A 302 -25.75 -14.49 -19.97
CA ALA A 302 -26.06 -13.30 -19.18
C ALA A 302 -25.62 -12.01 -19.88
N ILE A 303 -24.41 -11.99 -20.48
CA ILE A 303 -23.92 -10.82 -21.23
C ILE A 303 -24.72 -10.60 -22.52
N LYS A 304 -25.11 -11.67 -23.23
CA LYS A 304 -25.96 -11.56 -24.42
C LYS A 304 -27.33 -10.96 -24.08
N GLN A 305 -27.97 -11.45 -23.02
CA GLN A 305 -29.27 -10.92 -22.55
C GLN A 305 -29.13 -9.47 -22.07
N TRP A 306 -28.07 -9.16 -21.32
CA TRP A 306 -27.83 -7.80 -20.86
C TRP A 306 -27.65 -6.82 -22.02
N ARG A 307 -26.98 -7.24 -23.09
CA ARG A 307 -26.76 -6.41 -24.29
C ARG A 307 -28.07 -5.98 -24.96
N THR A 308 -29.16 -6.76 -24.87
CA THR A 308 -30.44 -6.42 -25.51
C THR A 308 -31.19 -5.31 -24.78
N VAL A 309 -30.94 -5.14 -23.47
CA VAL A 309 -31.60 -4.13 -22.62
C VAL A 309 -30.61 -3.07 -22.10
N HIS A 310 -29.39 -3.06 -22.64
CA HIS A 310 -28.36 -2.12 -22.23
C HIS A 310 -28.75 -0.68 -22.62
N PRO A 311 -28.61 0.30 -21.72
CA PRO A 311 -29.00 1.69 -21.99
C PRO A 311 -28.10 2.43 -23.02
N GLY A 312 -27.18 1.73 -23.70
CA GLY A 312 -26.15 2.31 -24.57
C GLY A 312 -24.88 2.78 -23.82
N GLY A 313 -23.91 3.32 -24.55
CA GLY A 313 -22.62 3.77 -24.00
C GLY A 313 -21.48 2.75 -24.11
N LEU A 314 -20.28 3.17 -23.72
CA LEU A 314 -19.04 2.40 -23.90
C LEU A 314 -18.88 1.28 -22.86
N HIS A 315 -19.33 1.53 -21.63
CA HIS A 315 -19.08 0.66 -20.48
C HIS A 315 -20.08 -0.49 -20.41
N THR A 316 -19.61 -1.69 -20.04
CA THR A 316 -20.47 -2.88 -19.93
C THR A 316 -21.48 -2.76 -18.81
N PHE A 317 -21.07 -2.24 -17.65
CA PHE A 317 -21.96 -2.12 -16.49
C PHE A 317 -22.20 -0.65 -16.19
N CYS A 318 -23.40 -0.18 -16.49
CA CYS A 318 -23.86 1.18 -16.26
C CYS A 318 -25.34 1.17 -15.84
N ILE A 319 -25.81 2.31 -15.35
CA ILE A 319 -27.21 2.54 -14.97
C ILE A 319 -27.66 3.74 -15.79
N PRO A 320 -28.87 3.74 -16.37
CA PRO A 320 -29.45 4.96 -16.92
C PRO A 320 -29.61 6.01 -15.80
N ASP A 321 -29.66 7.29 -16.18
CA ASP A 321 -29.68 8.42 -15.24
C ASP A 321 -30.69 8.21 -14.10
N ILE A 322 -30.21 8.24 -12.87
CA ILE A 322 -31.03 7.99 -11.68
C ILE A 322 -31.64 9.31 -11.26
N ALA A 323 -32.95 9.47 -11.49
CA ALA A 323 -33.74 10.66 -11.08
C ALA A 323 -33.65 11.01 -9.57
N ARG A 324 -33.08 10.13 -8.72
CA ARG A 324 -32.89 10.35 -7.27
C ARG A 324 -31.52 10.94 -6.89
N SER A 325 -30.58 11.10 -7.82
CA SER A 325 -29.38 11.88 -7.56
C SER A 325 -29.72 13.37 -7.70
N LYS A 326 -29.48 14.19 -6.67
CA LYS A 326 -29.52 15.66 -6.77
C LYS A 326 -28.51 16.24 -7.79
N LYS A 327 -27.72 15.37 -8.43
CA LYS A 327 -26.87 15.66 -9.58
C LYS A 327 -27.37 14.80 -10.75
N SER A 328 -28.13 15.41 -11.67
CA SER A 328 -28.38 14.86 -13.01
C SER A 328 -27.04 14.41 -13.61
N ARG A 329 -26.96 13.17 -14.11
CA ARG A 329 -25.77 12.72 -14.87
C ARG A 329 -26.08 12.98 -16.34
N GLU A 330 -25.46 14.03 -16.91
CA GLU A 330 -25.59 14.40 -18.32
C GLU A 330 -25.13 13.30 -19.32
N SER A 331 -24.53 12.20 -18.85
CA SER A 331 -24.09 11.08 -19.71
C SER A 331 -24.14 9.71 -19.01
N LEU A 332 -24.25 8.66 -19.83
CA LEU A 332 -24.16 7.23 -19.44
C LEU A 332 -22.75 6.90 -18.95
N LEU A 333 -22.49 7.21 -17.69
CA LEU A 333 -21.22 6.95 -17.02
C LEU A 333 -21.18 5.52 -16.45
N PRO A 334 -19.98 4.94 -16.27
CA PRO A 334 -19.86 3.63 -15.61
C PRO A 334 -20.38 3.71 -14.17
N ILE A 335 -20.82 2.56 -13.64
CA ILE A 335 -21.13 2.46 -12.22
C ILE A 335 -19.91 2.84 -11.38
N THR A 336 -20.16 3.64 -10.35
CA THR A 336 -19.14 4.05 -9.40
C THR A 336 -18.87 2.93 -8.38
N ARG A 337 -17.77 3.08 -7.63
CA ARG A 337 -17.40 2.14 -6.56
C ARG A 337 -18.49 2.02 -5.51
N ASN A 338 -19.13 3.15 -5.18
CA ASN A 338 -20.16 3.21 -4.15
C ASN A 338 -21.45 2.59 -4.65
N GLU A 339 -21.87 2.89 -5.89
CA GLU A 339 -23.04 2.26 -6.53
C GLU A 339 -22.89 0.74 -6.62
N ALA A 340 -21.74 0.24 -7.11
CA ALA A 340 -21.50 -1.20 -7.17
C ALA A 340 -21.57 -1.86 -5.78
N ASN A 341 -21.06 -1.22 -4.74
CA ASN A 341 -21.14 -1.75 -3.37
C ASN A 341 -22.56 -1.69 -2.80
N ASP A 342 -23.24 -0.56 -3.00
CA ASP A 342 -24.59 -0.32 -2.50
C ASP A 342 -25.59 -1.29 -3.13
N HIS A 343 -25.58 -1.45 -4.45
CA HIS A 343 -26.42 -2.44 -5.14
C HIS A 343 -26.09 -3.88 -4.73
N PHE A 344 -24.82 -4.20 -4.51
CA PHE A 344 -24.43 -5.51 -3.99
C PHE A 344 -25.06 -5.77 -2.62
N GLN A 345 -24.92 -4.84 -1.67
CA GLN A 345 -25.47 -5.00 -0.32
C GLN A 345 -26.99 -5.06 -0.33
N ARG A 346 -27.66 -4.14 -1.06
CA ARG A 346 -29.12 -4.13 -1.15
C ARG A 346 -29.70 -5.39 -1.80
N THR A 347 -29.01 -5.99 -2.77
CA THR A 347 -29.49 -7.21 -3.42
C THR A 347 -29.45 -8.41 -2.46
N LEU A 348 -28.49 -8.44 -1.52
CA LEU A 348 -28.31 -9.57 -0.61
C LEU A 348 -28.97 -9.37 0.77
N ALA A 349 -29.40 -8.15 1.09
CA ALA A 349 -29.97 -7.79 2.38
C ALA A 349 -31.19 -8.65 2.73
N GLY A 350 -31.25 -9.16 3.97
CA GLY A 350 -32.35 -9.99 4.44
C GLY A 350 -32.36 -11.43 3.90
N SER A 351 -31.31 -11.85 3.19
CA SER A 351 -31.15 -13.22 2.68
C SER A 351 -30.03 -13.96 3.40
N LYS A 352 -29.95 -15.28 3.23
CA LYS A 352 -28.82 -16.08 3.72
C LYS A 352 -27.45 -15.64 3.15
N TRP A 353 -27.45 -14.87 2.07
CA TRP A 353 -26.26 -14.36 1.40
C TRP A 353 -25.74 -13.04 1.98
N GLU A 354 -26.43 -12.44 2.96
CA GLU A 354 -26.03 -11.20 3.63
C GLU A 354 -24.66 -11.31 4.33
N VAL A 355 -24.24 -12.53 4.67
CA VAL A 355 -22.89 -12.82 5.20
C VAL A 355 -21.76 -12.46 4.22
N ILE A 356 -22.06 -12.33 2.92
CA ILE A 356 -21.08 -11.97 1.90
C ILE A 356 -20.74 -10.47 2.01
N ARG A 357 -19.55 -10.17 2.53
CA ARG A 357 -19.12 -8.78 2.83
C ARG A 357 -18.87 -7.91 1.59
N GLY A 358 -18.72 -8.50 0.41
CA GLY A 358 -18.57 -7.75 -0.83
C GLY A 358 -18.01 -8.55 -2.00
N TRP A 359 -17.90 -7.87 -3.14
CA TRP A 359 -17.46 -8.41 -4.43
C TRP A 359 -16.18 -9.26 -4.41
N HIS A 360 -15.25 -8.99 -3.48
CA HIS A 360 -13.99 -9.74 -3.44
C HIS A 360 -14.17 -11.18 -2.96
N CYS A 361 -15.24 -11.48 -2.21
CA CYS A 361 -15.61 -12.84 -1.84
C CYS A 361 -15.82 -13.70 -3.10
N LEU A 362 -16.52 -13.22 -4.13
CA LEU A 362 -16.73 -13.95 -5.38
C LEU A 362 -15.43 -14.35 -6.07
N ARG A 363 -14.40 -13.49 -5.99
CA ARG A 363 -13.06 -13.83 -6.48
C ARG A 363 -12.37 -14.89 -5.62
N HIS A 364 -12.53 -14.82 -4.29
CA HIS A 364 -12.04 -15.87 -3.41
C HIS A 364 -12.72 -17.20 -3.73
N SER A 365 -14.05 -17.23 -3.87
CA SER A 365 -14.83 -18.38 -4.32
C SER A 365 -14.34 -18.92 -5.67
N PHE A 366 -14.13 -18.07 -6.69
CA PHE A 366 -13.59 -18.53 -7.98
C PHE A 366 -12.24 -19.25 -7.81
N CYS A 367 -11.28 -18.61 -7.14
CA CYS A 367 -9.94 -19.19 -6.94
C CYS A 367 -9.99 -20.47 -6.10
N SER A 368 -10.79 -20.48 -5.03
CA SER A 368 -10.97 -21.61 -4.13
C SER A 368 -11.57 -22.81 -4.87
N ASN A 369 -12.63 -22.62 -5.64
CA ASN A 369 -13.25 -23.70 -6.41
C ASN A 369 -12.31 -24.23 -7.50
N CYS A 370 -11.57 -23.37 -8.20
CA CYS A 370 -10.54 -23.83 -9.15
C CYS A 370 -9.46 -24.67 -8.46
N ALA A 371 -8.96 -24.21 -7.30
CA ALA A 371 -7.96 -24.95 -6.52
C ALA A 371 -8.50 -26.31 -6.05
N SER A 372 -9.73 -26.36 -5.52
CA SER A 372 -10.39 -27.60 -5.08
C SER A 372 -10.65 -28.59 -6.22
N GLN A 373 -10.82 -28.11 -7.45
CA GLN A 373 -10.91 -28.96 -8.64
C GLN A 373 -9.53 -29.36 -9.21
N GLY A 374 -8.43 -28.99 -8.54
CA GLY A 374 -7.08 -29.34 -8.96
C GLY A 374 -6.57 -28.56 -10.19
N VAL A 375 -7.19 -27.42 -10.53
CA VAL A 375 -6.71 -26.57 -11.64
C VAL A 375 -5.33 -26.01 -11.31
N ASP A 376 -4.37 -26.17 -12.23
CA ASP A 376 -2.99 -25.69 -12.04
C ASP A 376 -2.95 -24.22 -11.60
N GLN A 377 -2.21 -23.94 -10.52
CA GLN A 377 -2.06 -22.60 -9.93
C GLN A 377 -1.63 -21.54 -10.96
N ARG A 378 -0.82 -21.90 -11.97
CA ARG A 378 -0.37 -21.00 -13.04
C ARG A 378 -1.51 -20.56 -13.94
N ILE A 379 -2.49 -21.45 -14.17
CA ILE A 379 -3.69 -21.14 -14.95
C ILE A 379 -4.58 -20.19 -14.15
N ILE A 380 -4.80 -20.48 -12.86
CA ILE A 380 -5.55 -19.60 -11.95
C ILE A 380 -4.90 -18.21 -11.91
N ASP A 381 -3.59 -18.15 -11.71
CA ASP A 381 -2.80 -16.91 -11.67
C ASP A 381 -2.95 -16.08 -12.94
N ALA A 382 -2.94 -16.73 -14.12
CA ALA A 382 -3.12 -16.07 -15.40
C ALA A 382 -4.52 -15.46 -15.54
N TRP A 383 -5.57 -16.13 -15.06
CA TRP A 383 -6.94 -15.64 -15.12
C TRP A 383 -7.21 -14.51 -14.14
N VAL A 384 -6.73 -14.62 -12.90
CA VAL A 384 -7.05 -13.64 -11.86
C VAL A 384 -5.99 -12.53 -11.74
N GLY A 385 -4.83 -12.70 -12.38
CA GLY A 385 -3.72 -11.75 -12.34
C GLY A 385 -3.05 -11.71 -10.96
N HIS A 386 -2.70 -12.88 -10.41
CA HIS A 386 -1.84 -12.98 -9.23
C HIS A 386 -0.37 -12.92 -9.65
N THR A 387 0.44 -12.17 -8.88
CA THR A 387 1.87 -11.95 -9.19
C THR A 387 2.79 -12.26 -8.02
N THR A 388 2.26 -12.53 -6.82
CA THR A 388 3.08 -12.74 -5.62
C THR A 388 2.78 -14.07 -4.96
N GLU A 389 3.80 -14.68 -4.35
CA GLU A 389 3.68 -15.95 -3.64
C GLU A 389 2.71 -15.88 -2.46
N ALA A 390 2.65 -14.74 -1.77
CA ALA A 390 1.71 -14.52 -0.68
C ALA A 390 0.24 -14.60 -1.15
N MET A 391 -0.07 -14.18 -2.38
CA MET A 391 -1.41 -14.33 -2.95
C MET A 391 -1.73 -15.79 -3.27
N ARG A 392 -0.75 -16.56 -3.75
CA ARG A 392 -0.91 -17.98 -4.09
C ARG A 392 -1.11 -18.86 -2.86
N LYS A 393 -0.32 -18.64 -1.81
CA LYS A 393 -0.37 -19.39 -0.56
C LYS A 393 -1.76 -19.40 0.08
N ARG A 394 -2.58 -18.36 -0.15
CA ARG A 394 -3.94 -18.24 0.38
C ARG A 394 -4.89 -19.35 -0.04
N TYR A 395 -4.64 -20.03 -1.16
CA TYR A 395 -5.52 -21.07 -1.71
C TYR A 395 -4.88 -22.47 -1.70
N ARG A 396 -3.63 -22.58 -1.25
CA ARG A 396 -2.85 -23.82 -1.34
C ARG A 396 -3.50 -24.96 -0.57
N HIS A 397 -4.09 -24.65 0.59
CA HIS A 397 -4.74 -25.64 1.46
C HIS A 397 -5.99 -26.28 0.83
N LEU A 398 -6.51 -25.71 -0.26
CA LEU A 398 -7.70 -26.20 -0.95
C LEU A 398 -7.39 -27.15 -2.09
N PHE A 399 -6.14 -27.25 -2.53
CA PHE A 399 -5.77 -28.25 -3.53
C PHE A 399 -6.01 -29.63 -2.95
N PRO A 400 -6.57 -30.59 -3.73
CA PRO A 400 -6.73 -31.96 -3.27
C PRO A 400 -5.39 -32.49 -2.74
N THR A 401 -5.31 -32.72 -1.44
CA THR A 401 -4.14 -33.32 -0.80
C THR A 401 -4.50 -34.72 -0.32
N LYS A 402 -3.51 -35.61 -0.36
CA LYS A 402 -3.60 -36.92 0.29
C LYS A 402 -3.22 -36.84 1.77
N GLU A 403 -3.18 -35.65 2.39
CA GLU A 403 -2.66 -35.48 3.75
C GLU A 403 -3.41 -36.35 4.76
N GLN A 404 -4.75 -36.37 4.68
CA GLN A 404 -5.57 -37.23 5.53
C GLN A 404 -5.39 -38.72 5.22
N GLU A 405 -5.29 -39.10 3.94
CA GLU A 405 -5.00 -40.49 3.54
C GLU A 405 -3.62 -40.94 4.05
N VAL A 406 -2.62 -40.06 3.99
CA VAL A 406 -1.26 -40.30 4.47
C VAL A 406 -1.25 -40.43 6.00
N ILE A 407 -1.86 -39.49 6.72
CA ILE A 407 -1.97 -39.57 8.19
C ILE A 407 -2.69 -40.86 8.59
N LYS A 408 -3.79 -41.20 7.91
CA LYS A 408 -4.49 -42.48 8.14
C LYS A 408 -3.61 -43.68 7.81
N SER A 409 -2.77 -43.63 6.78
CA SER A 409 -1.86 -44.74 6.45
C SER A 409 -0.71 -44.91 7.45
N VAL A 410 -0.30 -43.83 8.14
CA VAL A 410 0.82 -43.84 9.09
C VAL A 410 0.34 -44.16 10.51
N PHE A 411 -0.84 -43.68 10.90
CA PHE A 411 -1.34 -43.73 12.28
C PHE A 411 -2.74 -44.34 12.43
N GLY A 412 -3.40 -44.76 11.35
CA GLY A 412 -4.81 -45.16 11.36
C GLY A 412 -5.11 -46.57 10.89
#